data_AF-N9P8Q9-F1
#
_entry.id   AF-N9P8Q9-F1
#
_cell.length_a   1.000
_cell.length_b   1.000
_cell.length_c   1.000
_cell.angle_alpha   90.00
_cell.angle_beta   90.00
_cell.angle_gamma   90.00
#
_symmetry.space_group_name_H-M   'P 1'
#
loop_
_entity.id
_entity.type
_entity.pdbx_description
1 polymer ?
#
loop_
_entity_poly.entity_id
_entity_poly.type
_entity_poly.pdbx_seq_one_letter_code
_entity_poly.pdbx_strand_id
1 'polypeptide(L)'
;MVKHFGYTHHGIYAGRGRVIHYSGFAHLFKKRPIEITSIEKFSHGKPIHMQHYDSAKYKGRKVVRRMRSRMHENNYHLIINNCEHLCTWAITGVESSPQVIYMMNRLTTIGYISSMMSFMNSMFLTLTTTSFALALYIKKKLRDKANLRLQQYRELQDQAKTKVSDLTNLKHR
;
A
#
# COMPACT_ATOMS: atom_id res chain seq x y z
N MET A 1 23.51 -5.79 25.22
CA MET A 1 23.67 -5.92 23.75
C MET A 1 25.14 -6.12 23.40
N VAL A 2 25.43 -6.76 22.28
CA VAL A 2 26.78 -7.00 21.74
C VAL A 2 26.79 -6.50 20.29
N LYS A 3 27.83 -5.77 19.88
CA LYS A 3 27.93 -5.23 18.52
C LYS A 3 28.64 -6.21 17.58
N HIS A 4 28.05 -6.47 16.43
CA HIS A 4 28.64 -7.23 15.33
C HIS A 4 28.75 -6.36 14.08
N PHE A 5 29.51 -6.81 13.09
CA PHE A 5 29.59 -6.12 11.81
C PHE A 5 28.23 -6.21 11.11
N GLY A 6 27.57 -5.07 10.90
CA GLY A 6 26.26 -4.98 10.27
C GLY A 6 25.05 -5.27 11.16
N TYR A 7 25.22 -5.62 12.45
CA TYR A 7 24.09 -5.83 13.35
C TYR A 7 24.41 -5.77 14.84
N THR A 8 23.37 -5.65 15.67
CA THR A 8 23.45 -5.72 17.13
C THR A 8 22.72 -6.94 17.67
N HIS A 9 23.34 -7.61 18.64
CA HIS A 9 22.78 -8.78 19.29
C HIS A 9 22.25 -8.42 20.68
N HIS A 10 20.96 -8.65 20.92
CA HIS A 10 20.28 -8.26 22.15
C HIS A 10 19.88 -9.48 22.97
N GLY A 11 19.94 -9.33 24.30
CA GLY A 11 19.62 -10.38 25.25
C GLY A 11 19.38 -9.83 26.65
N ILE A 12 18.61 -10.56 27.44
CA ILE A 12 18.29 -10.22 28.83
C ILE A 12 19.11 -11.09 29.77
N TYR A 13 19.84 -10.46 30.70
CA TYR A 13 20.55 -11.18 31.75
C TYR A 13 19.56 -11.84 32.72
N ALA A 14 19.67 -13.17 32.87
CA ALA A 14 18.79 -13.98 33.70
C ALA A 14 19.42 -14.41 35.04
N GLY A 15 20.60 -13.86 35.36
CA GLY A 15 21.35 -14.18 36.57
C GLY A 15 22.15 -15.48 36.46
N ARG A 16 23.15 -15.61 37.36
CA ARG A 16 24.10 -16.73 37.41
C ARG A 16 24.87 -16.91 36.09
N GLY A 17 25.34 -15.81 35.50
CA GLY A 17 26.12 -15.85 34.26
C GLY A 17 25.31 -16.25 33.01
N ARG A 18 23.97 -16.21 33.05
CA ARG A 18 23.12 -16.63 31.93
C ARG A 18 22.39 -15.47 31.26
N VAL A 19 22.20 -15.58 29.95
CA VAL A 19 21.49 -14.61 29.10
C VAL A 19 20.40 -15.33 28.31
N ILE A 20 19.20 -14.77 28.26
CA ILE A 20 18.11 -15.23 27.38
C ILE A 20 18.12 -14.33 26.14
N HIS A 21 18.24 -14.94 24.96
CA HIS A 21 18.29 -14.22 23.69
C HIS A 21 17.78 -15.12 22.55
N TYR A 22 17.54 -14.52 21.39
CA TYR A 22 17.37 -15.29 20.16
C TYR A 22 18.71 -15.87 19.70
N SER A 23 18.75 -17.11 19.22
CA SER A 23 19.95 -17.89 18.88
C SER A 23 20.74 -17.40 17.64
N GLY A 24 20.37 -16.27 17.03
CA GLY A 24 21.10 -15.68 15.90
C GLY A 24 21.02 -16.51 14.61
N PHE A 25 21.97 -16.30 13.69
CA PHE A 25 22.08 -17.01 12.39
C PHE A 25 22.37 -18.52 12.51
N ALA A 26 22.72 -19.02 13.71
CA ALA A 26 22.93 -20.45 13.96
C ALA A 26 21.63 -21.30 13.94
N HIS A 27 20.50 -20.67 13.60
CA HIS A 27 19.16 -21.25 13.66
C HIS A 27 18.63 -21.80 12.32
N LEU A 28 19.32 -21.64 11.18
CA LEU A 28 18.85 -22.23 9.90
C LEU A 28 18.48 -23.73 9.97
N PHE A 29 18.90 -24.44 11.03
CA PHE A 29 18.59 -25.85 11.29
C PHE A 29 17.93 -26.14 12.67
N LYS A 30 17.41 -25.15 13.41
CA LYS A 30 16.86 -25.35 14.76
C LYS A 30 15.34 -25.06 14.84
N LYS A 31 14.64 -25.78 15.72
CA LYS A 31 13.17 -25.60 15.95
C LYS A 31 12.83 -24.56 17.03
N ARG A 32 13.81 -24.12 17.83
CA ARG A 32 13.61 -23.22 19.00
C ARG A 32 14.54 -22.01 18.89
N PRO A 33 14.03 -20.85 18.45
CA PRO A 33 14.87 -19.71 18.16
C PRO A 33 15.29 -18.95 19.42
N ILE A 34 14.56 -19.01 20.52
CA ILE A 34 14.96 -18.39 21.80
C ILE A 34 15.69 -19.40 22.67
N GLU A 35 16.88 -19.04 23.15
CA GLU A 35 17.74 -19.90 23.97
C GLU A 35 18.26 -19.18 25.21
N ILE A 36 18.74 -19.98 26.16
CA ILE A 36 19.44 -19.51 27.36
C ILE A 36 20.89 -19.97 27.23
N THR A 37 21.82 -19.03 27.17
CA THR A 37 23.26 -19.32 27.05
C THR A 37 24.04 -18.69 28.19
N SER A 38 25.32 -19.03 28.32
CA SER A 38 26.21 -18.32 29.21
C SER A 38 26.55 -16.94 28.66
N ILE A 39 26.96 -16.01 29.51
CA ILE A 39 27.32 -14.64 29.12
C ILE A 39 28.52 -14.64 28.17
N GLU A 40 29.45 -15.58 28.34
CA GLU A 40 30.63 -15.79 27.50
C GLU A 40 30.21 -16.24 26.09
N LYS A 41 29.27 -17.20 26.01
CA LYS A 41 28.71 -17.65 24.73
C LYS A 41 27.89 -16.57 24.06
N PHE A 42 27.14 -15.77 24.81
CA PHE A 42 26.39 -14.65 24.26
C PHE A 42 27.31 -13.57 23.67
N SER A 43 28.41 -13.24 24.36
CA SER A 43 29.33 -12.19 23.95
C SER A 43 30.26 -12.59 22.82
N HIS A 44 30.58 -13.88 22.68
CA HIS A 44 31.64 -14.37 21.77
C HIS A 44 32.94 -13.58 21.93
N GLY A 45 33.31 -13.25 23.18
CA GLY A 45 34.51 -12.47 23.50
C GLY A 45 34.42 -10.97 23.17
N LYS A 46 33.28 -10.48 22.69
CA LYS A 46 33.09 -9.06 22.37
C LYS A 46 32.59 -8.25 23.59
N PRO A 47 32.82 -6.93 23.62
CA PRO A 47 32.28 -6.06 24.67
C PRO A 47 30.75 -6.13 24.74
N ILE A 48 30.25 -6.22 25.97
CA ILE A 48 28.81 -6.15 26.27
C ILE A 48 28.46 -4.72 26.66
N HIS A 49 27.50 -4.13 25.97
CA HIS A 49 26.93 -2.82 26.32
C HIS A 49 25.59 -3.02 27.04
N MET A 50 25.39 -2.32 28.15
CA MET A 50 24.09 -2.28 28.83
C MET A 50 23.19 -1.25 28.16
N GLN A 51 21.98 -1.66 27.78
CA GLN A 51 20.96 -0.76 27.24
C GLN A 51 20.09 -0.25 28.38
N HIS A 52 19.98 1.07 28.53
CA HIS A 52 19.08 1.69 29.50
C HIS A 52 17.69 1.91 28.89
N TYR A 53 16.65 1.81 29.72
CA TYR A 53 15.25 2.03 29.35
C TYR A 53 14.60 2.90 30.44
N ASP A 54 14.33 4.17 30.13
CA ASP A 54 13.78 5.14 31.09
C ASP A 54 12.38 4.76 31.56
N SER A 55 11.58 4.16 30.69
CA SER A 55 10.17 3.80 30.92
C SER A 55 9.94 2.29 31.17
N ALA A 56 10.90 1.61 31.80
CA ALA A 56 10.82 0.17 32.06
C ALA A 56 9.63 -0.20 32.99
N LYS A 57 8.58 -0.79 32.42
CA LYS A 57 7.40 -1.31 33.13
C LYS A 57 7.69 -2.53 34.00
N TYR A 58 8.60 -3.40 33.55
CA TYR A 58 8.99 -4.64 34.23
C TYR A 58 10.50 -4.62 34.53
N LYS A 59 10.88 -5.12 35.71
CA LYS A 59 12.28 -5.17 36.18
C LYS A 59 12.64 -6.54 36.78
N GLY A 60 13.92 -6.88 36.77
CA GLY A 60 14.49 -8.07 37.40
C GLY A 60 13.79 -9.37 37.01
N ARG A 61 13.36 -10.16 38.00
CA ARG A 61 12.70 -11.47 37.78
C ARG A 61 11.45 -11.40 36.89
N LYS A 62 10.73 -10.27 36.88
CA LYS A 62 9.53 -10.11 36.04
C LYS A 62 9.89 -10.12 34.55
N VAL A 63 10.98 -9.46 34.16
CA VAL A 63 11.48 -9.46 32.77
C VAL A 63 11.90 -10.87 32.36
N VAL A 64 12.63 -11.58 33.23
CA VAL A 64 13.05 -12.97 32.99
C VAL A 64 11.87 -13.90 32.81
N ARG A 65 10.82 -13.76 33.64
CA ARG A 65 9.58 -14.56 33.51
C ARG A 65 8.88 -14.31 32.18
N ARG A 66 8.86 -13.05 31.72
CA ARG A 66 8.31 -12.67 30.41
C ARG A 66 9.12 -13.26 29.27
N MET A 67 10.45 -13.12 29.28
CA MET A 67 11.32 -13.78 28.29
C MET A 67 11.05 -15.29 28.22
N ARG A 68 10.87 -15.95 29.37
CA ARG A 68 10.58 -17.38 29.46
C ARG A 68 9.22 -17.77 28.89
N SER A 69 8.20 -16.91 28.97
CA SER A 69 6.87 -17.23 28.42
C SER A 69 6.85 -17.30 26.90
N ARG A 70 7.88 -16.76 26.23
CA ARG A 70 8.03 -16.78 24.77
C ARG A 70 8.98 -17.83 24.23
N MET A 71 9.60 -18.65 25.08
CA MET A 71 10.62 -19.64 24.68
C MET A 71 10.18 -20.63 23.59
N HIS A 72 8.88 -20.75 23.34
CA HIS A 72 8.28 -21.63 22.34
C HIS A 72 7.82 -20.92 21.06
N GLU A 73 8.00 -19.61 20.96
CA GLU A 73 7.66 -18.86 19.74
C GLU A 73 8.62 -19.20 18.60
N ASN A 74 8.10 -19.30 17.37
CA ASN A 74 8.86 -19.69 16.17
C ASN A 74 8.79 -18.66 15.03
N ASN A 75 8.64 -17.37 15.35
CA ASN A 75 8.51 -16.30 14.35
C ASN A 75 9.90 -15.71 14.01
N TYR A 76 10.37 -15.92 12.77
CA TYR A 76 11.80 -15.79 12.43
C TYR A 76 12.15 -14.77 11.32
N HIS A 77 11.24 -13.91 10.85
CA HIS A 77 11.51 -13.23 9.58
C HIS A 77 12.63 -12.15 9.57
N LEU A 78 13.06 -11.56 10.70
CA LEU A 78 14.22 -10.63 10.76
C LEU A 78 14.90 -10.62 12.17
N ILE A 79 15.95 -11.42 12.32
CA ILE A 79 16.60 -11.79 13.61
C ILE A 79 17.04 -10.58 14.46
N ILE A 80 17.66 -9.56 13.86
CA ILE A 80 18.31 -8.45 14.58
C ILE A 80 17.26 -7.59 15.29
N ASN A 81 16.25 -7.17 14.53
CA ASN A 81 15.12 -6.41 15.06
C ASN A 81 14.32 -7.29 16.04
N ASN A 82 14.16 -8.59 15.77
CA ASN A 82 13.43 -9.49 16.67
C ASN A 82 14.12 -9.68 18.03
N CYS A 83 15.45 -9.76 18.10
CA CYS A 83 16.22 -9.75 19.36
C CYS A 83 15.91 -8.51 20.20
N GLU A 84 15.94 -7.35 19.56
CA GLU A 84 15.65 -6.07 20.20
C GLU A 84 14.19 -5.99 20.66
N HIS A 85 13.25 -6.35 19.80
CA HIS A 85 11.82 -6.32 20.13
C HIS A 85 11.47 -7.26 21.26
N LEU A 86 12.03 -8.47 21.30
CA LEU A 86 11.80 -9.39 22.41
C LEU A 86 12.29 -8.80 23.73
N CYS A 87 13.49 -8.20 23.74
CA CYS A 87 14.03 -7.55 24.93
C CYS A 87 13.17 -6.34 25.35
N THR A 88 12.82 -5.48 24.39
CA THR A 88 11.98 -4.31 24.62
C THR A 88 10.61 -4.71 25.13
N TRP A 89 9.92 -5.67 24.50
CA TRP A 89 8.66 -6.21 24.99
C TRP A 89 8.76 -6.78 26.41
N ALA A 90 9.83 -7.51 26.71
CA ALA A 90 10.00 -8.10 28.04
C ALA A 90 10.14 -7.01 29.12
N ILE A 91 10.72 -5.86 28.78
CA ILE A 91 10.95 -4.72 29.67
C ILE A 91 9.75 -3.77 29.74
N THR A 92 9.18 -3.38 28.60
CA THR A 92 8.15 -2.32 28.50
C THR A 92 6.73 -2.86 28.46
N GLY A 93 6.54 -4.11 28.02
CA GLY A 93 5.22 -4.69 27.80
C GLY A 93 4.59 -4.38 26.46
N VAL A 94 5.26 -3.61 25.61
CA VAL A 94 4.70 -3.18 24.32
C VAL A 94 5.01 -4.24 23.27
N GLU A 95 3.95 -4.73 22.62
CA GLU A 95 3.97 -5.81 21.62
C GLU A 95 4.23 -5.33 20.19
N SER A 96 4.55 -4.05 20.00
CA SER A 96 4.66 -3.49 18.66
C SER A 96 5.82 -4.14 17.90
N SER A 97 5.48 -5.06 17.00
CA SER A 97 6.38 -5.47 15.92
C SER A 97 6.36 -4.38 14.86
N PRO A 98 7.47 -3.65 14.63
CA PRO A 98 7.54 -2.68 13.56
C PRO A 98 7.27 -3.32 12.20
N GLN A 99 7.51 -4.63 12.03
CA GLN A 99 7.23 -5.33 10.78
C GLN A 99 5.74 -5.33 10.44
N VAL A 100 4.87 -5.56 11.44
CA VAL A 100 3.41 -5.49 11.24
C VAL A 100 3.01 -4.06 10.92
N ILE A 101 3.57 -3.07 11.63
CA ILE A 101 3.30 -1.65 11.37
C ILE A 101 3.79 -1.24 9.97
N TYR A 102 4.99 -1.63 9.56
CA TYR A 102 5.54 -1.35 8.23
C TYR A 102 4.74 -2.05 7.14
N MET A 103 4.34 -3.30 7.36
CA MET A 103 3.51 -4.05 6.40
C MET A 103 2.11 -3.43 6.28
N MET A 104 1.47 -3.06 7.39
CA MET A 104 0.20 -2.33 7.37
C MET A 104 0.36 -1.00 6.63
N ASN A 105 1.39 -0.21 6.94
CA ASN A 105 1.64 1.06 6.26
C ASN A 105 1.86 0.86 4.74
N ARG A 106 2.63 -0.15 4.33
CA ARG A 106 2.84 -0.48 2.91
C ARG A 106 1.54 -0.86 2.21
N LEU A 107 0.73 -1.74 2.82
CA LEU A 107 -0.55 -2.17 2.27
C LEU A 107 -1.53 -0.99 2.16
N THR A 108 -1.59 -0.15 3.18
CA THR A 108 -2.42 1.06 3.18
C THR A 108 -1.99 2.03 2.08
N THR A 109 -0.69 2.31 1.93
CA THR A 109 -0.17 3.17 0.84
C THR A 109 -0.50 2.61 -0.54
N ILE A 110 -0.30 1.31 -0.77
CA ILE A 110 -0.66 0.66 -2.05
C ILE A 110 -2.16 0.78 -2.31
N GLY A 111 -3.00 0.56 -1.29
CA GLY A 111 -4.45 0.69 -1.39
C GLY A 111 -4.88 2.11 -1.77
N TYR A 112 -4.27 3.15 -1.16
CA TYR A 112 -4.54 4.54 -1.51
C TYR A 112 -4.14 4.88 -2.95
N ILE A 113 -2.94 4.50 -3.38
CA ILE A 113 -2.46 4.76 -4.75
C ILE A 113 -3.34 4.04 -5.78
N SER A 114 -3.67 2.78 -5.53
CA SER A 114 -4.55 1.98 -6.40
C SER A 114 -5.95 2.59 -6.51
N SER A 115 -6.54 3.01 -5.39
CA SER A 115 -7.84 3.69 -5.36
C SER A 115 -7.81 4.99 -6.15
N MET A 116 -6.77 5.80 -5.97
CA MET A 116 -6.59 7.07 -6.68
C MET A 116 -6.43 6.86 -8.19
N MET A 117 -5.60 5.91 -8.62
CA MET A 117 -5.44 5.56 -10.03
C MET A 117 -6.76 5.08 -10.66
N SER A 118 -7.50 4.21 -9.95
CA SER A 118 -8.79 3.70 -10.43
C SER A 118 -9.81 4.84 -10.60
N PHE A 119 -9.86 5.76 -9.64
CA PHE A 119 -10.71 6.95 -9.73
C PHE A 119 -10.32 7.85 -10.91
N MET A 120 -9.03 8.15 -11.08
CA MET A 120 -8.55 8.99 -12.19
C MET A 120 -8.82 8.36 -13.56
N ASN A 121 -8.61 7.05 -13.70
CA ASN A 121 -8.92 6.32 -14.93
C ASN A 121 -10.41 6.38 -15.27
N SER A 122 -11.28 6.20 -14.26
CA SER A 122 -12.73 6.32 -14.43
C SER A 122 -13.12 7.74 -14.88
N MET A 123 -12.56 8.76 -14.22
CA MET A 123 -12.82 10.17 -14.54
C MET A 123 -12.36 10.53 -15.96
N PHE A 124 -11.18 10.06 -16.37
CA PHE A 124 -10.69 10.27 -17.74
C PHE A 124 -11.60 9.61 -18.76
N LEU A 125 -12.00 8.34 -18.54
CA LEU A 125 -12.89 7.62 -19.44
C LEU A 125 -14.26 8.34 -19.57
N THR A 126 -14.82 8.82 -18.46
CA THR A 126 -16.06 9.61 -18.47
C THR A 126 -15.88 10.90 -19.27
N LEU A 127 -14.82 11.66 -19.04
CA LEU A 127 -14.56 12.90 -19.80
C LEU A 127 -14.38 12.63 -21.29
N THR A 128 -13.61 11.61 -21.67
CA THR A 128 -13.38 11.29 -23.09
C THR A 128 -14.65 10.82 -23.77
N THR A 129 -15.43 9.93 -23.13
CA THR A 129 -16.65 9.37 -23.71
C THR A 129 -17.75 10.43 -23.82
N THR A 130 -17.92 11.27 -22.81
CA THR A 130 -18.88 12.39 -22.84
C THR A 130 -18.50 13.45 -23.87
N SER A 131 -17.21 13.81 -23.97
CA SER A 131 -16.73 14.77 -24.98
C SER A 131 -16.93 14.24 -26.40
N PHE A 132 -16.62 12.98 -26.64
CA PHE A 132 -16.83 12.35 -27.94
C PHE A 132 -18.30 12.23 -28.29
N ALA A 133 -19.15 11.80 -27.35
CA ALA A 133 -20.60 11.75 -27.53
C ALA A 133 -21.20 13.13 -27.84
N LEU A 134 -20.73 14.17 -27.15
CA LEU A 134 -21.15 15.55 -27.38
C LEU A 134 -20.76 16.03 -28.79
N ALA A 135 -19.52 15.76 -29.21
CA ALA A 135 -19.04 16.11 -30.55
C ALA A 135 -19.87 15.41 -31.65
N LEU A 136 -20.16 14.11 -31.49
CA LEU A 136 -21.01 13.36 -32.40
C LEU A 136 -22.44 13.90 -32.42
N TYR A 137 -23.00 14.24 -31.26
CA TYR A 137 -24.33 14.83 -31.13
C TYR A 137 -24.43 16.18 -31.85
N ILE A 138 -23.45 17.07 -31.65
CA ILE A 138 -23.38 18.37 -32.34
C ILE A 138 -23.29 18.15 -33.85
N LYS A 139 -22.40 17.26 -34.32
CA LYS A 139 -22.24 16.94 -35.73
C LYS A 139 -23.53 16.40 -36.36
N LYS A 140 -24.22 15.50 -35.66
CA LYS A 140 -25.52 14.96 -36.08
C LYS A 140 -26.57 16.07 -36.20
N LYS A 141 -26.72 16.91 -35.17
CA LYS A 141 -27.69 18.02 -35.15
C LYS A 141 -27.43 19.06 -36.23
N LEU A 142 -26.16 19.36 -36.52
CA LEU A 142 -25.78 20.25 -37.62
C LEU A 142 -26.11 19.65 -38.99
N ARG A 143 -25.87 18.35 -39.18
CA ARG A 143 -26.23 17.62 -40.41
C ARG A 143 -27.74 17.57 -40.63
N ASP A 144 -28.50 17.28 -39.59
CA ASP A 144 -29.97 17.24 -39.65
C ASP A 144 -30.53 18.62 -40.02
N LYS A 145 -29.98 19.70 -39.43
CA LYS A 145 -30.35 21.09 -39.77
C LYS A 145 -29.99 21.47 -41.21
N ALA A 146 -28.85 21.01 -41.72
CA ALA A 146 -28.43 21.23 -43.10
C ALA A 146 -29.35 20.51 -44.10
N ASN A 147 -29.73 19.26 -43.79
CA ASN A 147 -30.64 18.47 -44.61
C ASN A 147 -32.05 19.07 -44.66
N LEU A 148 -32.58 19.54 -43.53
CA LEU A 148 -33.87 20.26 -43.46
C LEU A 148 -33.87 21.52 -44.32
N ARG A 149 -32.82 22.35 -44.24
CA ARG A 149 -32.69 23.54 -45.09
C ARG A 149 -32.62 23.16 -46.57
N LEU A 150 -31.86 22.12 -46.92
CA LEU A 150 -31.76 21.65 -48.30
C LEU A 150 -33.11 21.19 -48.85
N GLN A 151 -33.91 20.48 -48.05
CA GLN A 151 -35.28 20.11 -48.42
C GLN A 151 -36.16 21.34 -48.66
N GLN A 152 -36.16 22.31 -47.74
CA GLN A 152 -36.89 23.57 -47.92
C GLN A 152 -36.48 24.31 -49.20
N TYR A 153 -35.18 24.40 -49.51
CA TYR A 153 -34.72 25.01 -50.76
C TYR A 153 -35.20 24.26 -52.00
N ARG A 154 -35.25 22.92 -51.98
CA ARG A 154 -35.78 22.12 -53.09
C ARG A 154 -37.28 22.34 -53.29
N GLU A 155 -38.06 22.31 -52.21
CA GLU A 155 -39.50 22.58 -52.25
C GLU A 155 -39.81 23.96 -52.83
N LEU A 156 -39.06 25.00 -52.42
CA LEU A 156 -39.21 26.35 -52.97
C LEU A 156 -38.85 26.42 -54.45
N GLN A 157 -37.80 25.70 -54.89
CA GLN A 157 -37.43 25.62 -56.30
C GLN A 157 -38.50 24.93 -57.15
N ASP A 158 -39.07 23.83 -56.65
CA ASP A 158 -40.12 23.10 -57.35
C ASP A 158 -41.41 23.92 -57.44
N GLN A 159 -41.81 24.61 -56.35
CA GLN A 159 -42.94 25.54 -56.37
C GLN A 159 -42.74 26.68 -57.37
N ALA A 160 -41.54 27.28 -57.41
CA ALA A 160 -41.22 28.33 -58.37
C ALA A 160 -41.29 27.85 -59.82
N LYS A 161 -40.78 26.65 -60.12
CA LYS A 161 -40.87 26.04 -61.46
C LYS A 161 -42.32 25.79 -61.88
N THR A 162 -43.14 25.21 -61.00
CA THR A 162 -44.56 24.95 -61.27
C THR A 162 -45.29 26.26 -61.57
N LYS A 163 -45.10 27.29 -60.74
CA LYS A 163 -45.74 28.60 -60.93
C LYS A 163 -45.34 29.27 -62.25
N VAL A 164 -44.06 29.17 -62.65
CA VAL A 164 -43.59 29.68 -63.95
C VAL A 164 -44.25 28.91 -65.11
N SER A 165 -44.31 27.58 -65.03
CA SER A 165 -44.98 26.72 -66.03
C SER A 165 -46.46 27.08 -66.20
N ASP A 166 -47.18 27.28 -65.10
CA ASP A 166 -48.60 27.65 -65.13
C ASP A 166 -48.83 29.03 -65.76
N LEU A 167 -47.98 30.02 -65.43
CA LEU A 167 -48.01 31.35 -66.04
C LEU A 167 -47.72 31.32 -67.54
N THR A 168 -46.77 30.50 -67.99
CA THR A 168 -46.48 30.33 -69.42
C THR A 168 -47.64 29.68 -70.17
N ASN A 169 -48.31 28.70 -69.57
CA ASN A 169 -49.47 28.03 -70.16
C ASN A 169 -50.70 28.97 -70.25
N LEU A 170 -50.89 29.86 -69.28
CA LEU A 170 -51.96 30.87 -69.31
C LEU A 170 -51.76 31.94 -70.38
N LYS A 171 -50.51 32.26 -70.74
CA LYS A 171 -50.19 33.27 -71.78
C LYS A 171 -50.35 32.74 -73.21
N HIS A 172 -50.43 31.42 -73.37
CA HIS A 172 -50.60 30.75 -74.66
C HIS A 172 -52.06 30.33 -74.96
N ARG A 173 -53.00 30.64 -74.07
CA ARG A 173 -54.45 30.62 -74.33
C ARG A 173 -54.95 32.02 -74.62
#